data_AF-A0A357LWG6-F1
#
_entry.id   AF-A0A357LWG6-F1
#
_cell.length_a   1.000
_cell.length_b   1.000
_cell.length_c   1.000
_cell.angle_alpha   90.00
_cell.angle_beta   90.00
_cell.angle_gamma   90.00
#
_symmetry.space_group_name_H-M   'P 1'
#
loop_
_entity.id
_entity.type
_entity.pdbx_description
1 polymer ?
#
loop_
_entity_poly.entity_id
_entity_poly.type
_entity_poly.pdbx_seq_one_letter_code
_entity_poly.pdbx_strand_id
1 'polypeptide(L)'
;MPVSAFHEGLINAVAYRDPDHLPLVLLCYAVTALLIWRLGGRVWGMVYVALIPFVNWSFGWAPQWQLPFAPEFGFNPVTIVTGLILVVRDFAQREMQHKVLVAMVIGVGWSFYYANPQIAIASASAFAIAELLDWLLFTFTRYRLSTRVMLSSLFAAPLDTTVFLFGAGFLTFPNWLMSVFGKLLGAAFVSAWVRRHENRSNSDNASSETRRQEQES
;
A
#
# COMPACT_ATOMS: atom_id res chain seq x y z
N MET A 1 17.78 16.28 22.36
CA MET A 1 17.69 14.88 22.83
C MET A 1 19.10 14.32 22.89
N PRO A 2 19.50 13.59 23.95
CA PRO A 2 20.82 12.95 23.99
C PRO A 2 20.93 11.89 22.88
N VAL A 3 22.09 11.77 22.25
CA VAL A 3 22.34 10.88 21.10
C VAL A 3 22.04 9.41 21.44
N SER A 4 22.23 9.01 22.70
CA SER A 4 21.88 7.68 23.22
C SER A 4 20.39 7.38 23.14
N ALA A 5 19.52 8.32 23.50
CA ALA A 5 18.07 8.12 23.45
C ALA A 5 17.55 7.99 22.01
N PHE A 6 18.18 8.68 21.06
CA PHE A 6 17.84 8.53 19.63
C PHE A 6 18.25 7.14 19.10
N HIS A 7 19.44 6.68 19.46
CA HIS A 7 19.95 5.38 19.05
C HIS A 7 19.11 4.22 19.63
N GLU A 8 18.78 4.29 20.92
CA GLU A 8 17.87 3.32 21.55
C GLU A 8 16.47 3.35 20.92
N GLY A 9 15.95 4.53 20.59
CA GLY A 9 14.69 4.67 19.87
C GLY A 9 14.71 3.97 18.51
N LEU A 10 15.80 4.09 17.75
CA LEU A 10 15.98 3.40 16.47
C LEU A 10 16.04 1.88 16.63
N ILE A 11 16.80 1.40 17.62
CA ILE A 11 16.89 -0.04 17.91
C ILE A 11 15.52 -0.59 18.28
N ASN A 12 14.78 0.11 19.15
CA ASN A 12 13.44 -0.31 19.56
C ASN A 12 12.42 -0.24 18.41
N ALA A 13 12.58 0.66 17.44
CA ALA A 13 11.72 0.70 16.26
C ALA A 13 11.97 -0.50 15.33
N VAL A 14 13.23 -0.90 15.16
CA VAL A 14 13.62 -2.02 14.30
C VAL A 14 13.38 -3.35 15.01
N ALA A 15 13.99 -3.54 16.17
CA ALA A 15 13.90 -4.74 16.99
C ALA A 15 12.77 -4.60 18.02
N TYR A 16 11.54 -4.40 17.53
CA TYR A 16 10.35 -4.06 18.32
C TYR A 16 10.08 -4.95 19.55
N ARG A 17 10.44 -6.23 19.48
CA ARG A 17 10.20 -7.18 20.58
C ARG A 17 11.36 -7.29 21.57
N ASP A 18 12.59 -7.18 21.09
CA ASP A 18 13.79 -7.34 21.90
C ASP A 18 14.98 -6.69 21.17
N PRO A 19 15.67 -5.72 21.78
CA PRO A 19 16.90 -5.12 21.23
C PRO A 19 17.96 -6.14 20.80
N ASP A 20 18.06 -7.27 21.49
CA ASP A 20 19.06 -8.31 21.19
C ASP A 20 18.78 -9.05 19.87
N HIS A 21 17.55 -8.97 19.36
CA HIS A 21 17.18 -9.52 18.06
C HIS A 21 17.59 -8.63 16.88
N LEU A 22 18.15 -7.44 17.12
CA LEU A 22 18.56 -6.52 16.05
C LEU A 22 19.36 -7.19 14.90
N PRO A 23 20.45 -7.96 15.14
CA PRO A 23 21.19 -8.61 14.06
C PRO A 23 20.33 -9.61 13.27
N LEU A 24 19.46 -10.36 13.94
CA LEU A 24 18.55 -11.31 13.30
C LEU A 24 17.50 -10.59 12.45
N VAL A 25 16.92 -9.50 12.95
CA VAL A 25 15.93 -8.69 12.22
C VAL A 25 16.55 -8.05 10.98
N LEU A 26 17.76 -7.50 11.10
CA LEU A 26 18.50 -6.94 9.97
C LEU A 26 18.83 -8.00 8.92
N LEU A 27 19.21 -9.21 9.35
CA LEU A 27 19.40 -10.35 8.44
C LEU A 27 18.09 -10.71 7.73
N CYS A 28 16.97 -10.79 8.45
CA CYS A 28 15.65 -11.04 7.88
C CYS A 28 15.25 -9.96 6.87
N TYR A 29 15.60 -8.69 7.10
CA TYR A 29 15.39 -7.62 6.12
C TYR A 29 16.25 -7.79 4.88
N ALA A 30 17.53 -8.13 5.03
CA ALA A 30 18.41 -8.41 3.90
C ALA A 30 17.90 -9.59 3.06
N VAL A 31 17.47 -10.68 3.73
CA VAL A 31 16.87 -11.85 3.09
C VAL A 31 15.56 -11.48 2.39
N THR A 32 14.69 -10.69 3.04
CA THR A 32 13.45 -10.20 2.44
C THR A 32 13.73 -9.39 1.17
N ALA A 33 14.64 -8.42 1.24
CA ALA A 33 15.01 -7.59 0.10
C ALA A 33 15.60 -8.44 -1.05
N LEU A 34 16.46 -9.40 -0.72
CA LEU A 34 17.03 -10.34 -1.70
C LEU A 34 15.95 -11.20 -2.36
N LEU A 35 15.00 -11.73 -1.60
CA LEU A 35 13.89 -12.53 -2.12
C LEU A 35 13.00 -11.72 -3.06
N ILE A 36 12.60 -10.51 -2.65
CA ILE A 36 11.80 -9.61 -3.50
C ILE A 36 12.55 -9.28 -4.79
N TRP A 37 13.85 -8.97 -4.69
CA TRP A 37 14.69 -8.70 -5.84
C TRP A 37 14.79 -9.91 -6.79
N ARG A 38 15.02 -11.12 -6.26
CA ARG A 38 15.06 -12.37 -7.03
C ARG A 38 13.73 -12.69 -7.72
N LEU A 39 12.60 -12.28 -7.14
CA LEU A 39 11.28 -12.48 -7.71
C LEU A 39 10.91 -11.43 -8.77
N GLY A 40 11.81 -10.48 -9.06
CA GLY A 40 11.60 -9.42 -10.05
C GLY A 40 11.08 -8.10 -9.46
N GLY A 41 10.92 -8.04 -8.14
CA GLY A 41 10.60 -6.80 -7.43
C GLY A 41 11.79 -5.84 -7.44
N ARG A 42 11.53 -4.56 -7.61
CA ARG A 42 12.51 -3.49 -7.43
C ARG A 42 11.89 -2.52 -6.42
N VAL A 43 11.71 -1.27 -6.81
CA VAL A 43 11.26 -0.22 -5.89
C VAL A 43 9.83 -0.49 -5.43
N TRP A 44 8.91 -0.84 -6.32
CA TRP A 44 7.50 -0.96 -5.95
C TRP A 44 7.24 -2.22 -5.12
N GLY A 45 7.87 -3.34 -5.47
CA GLY A 45 7.82 -4.55 -4.63
C GLY A 45 8.36 -4.30 -3.21
N MET A 46 9.48 -3.59 -3.07
CA MET A 46 10.05 -3.26 -1.76
C MET A 46 9.16 -2.31 -0.95
N VAL A 47 8.66 -1.24 -1.60
CA VAL A 47 7.76 -0.28 -0.96
C VAL A 47 6.45 -0.97 -0.53
N TYR A 48 5.91 -1.86 -1.34
CA TYR A 48 4.70 -2.62 -1.02
C TYR A 48 4.89 -3.47 0.24
N VAL A 49 5.97 -4.26 0.32
CA VAL A 49 6.29 -5.09 1.48
C VAL A 49 6.49 -4.27 2.75
N ALA A 50 7.11 -3.08 2.64
CA ALA A 50 7.33 -2.19 3.79
C ALA A 50 6.04 -1.50 4.26
N LEU A 51 5.14 -1.14 3.34
CA LEU A 51 3.91 -0.44 3.69
C LEU A 51 2.91 -1.30 4.45
N ILE A 52 2.86 -2.60 4.19
CA ILE A 52 1.94 -3.55 4.85
C ILE A 52 2.11 -3.53 6.39
N PRO A 53 3.29 -3.87 6.97
CA PRO A 53 3.49 -3.83 8.41
C PRO A 53 3.39 -2.41 8.96
N PHE A 54 3.82 -1.40 8.21
CA PHE A 54 3.74 0.00 8.63
C PHE A 54 2.30 0.46 8.86
N VAL A 55 1.39 0.18 7.92
CA VAL A 55 -0.03 0.54 8.05
C VAL A 55 -0.72 -0.27 9.15
N ASN A 56 -0.44 -1.57 9.25
CA ASN A 56 -1.00 -2.41 10.30
C ASN A 56 -0.55 -1.99 11.70
N TRP A 57 0.73 -1.63 11.85
CA TRP A 57 1.25 -1.04 13.08
C TRP A 57 0.59 0.31 13.38
N SER A 58 0.39 1.15 12.36
CA SER A 58 -0.29 2.45 12.50
C SER A 58 -1.72 2.32 13.00
N PHE A 59 -2.47 1.29 12.57
CA PHE A 59 -3.81 1.02 13.11
C PHE A 59 -3.81 0.68 14.62
N GLY A 60 -2.67 0.27 15.19
CA GLY A 60 -2.55 -0.05 16.61
C GLY A 60 -2.58 1.18 17.53
N TRP A 61 -2.24 2.37 17.03
CA TRP A 61 -2.13 3.58 17.84
C TRP A 61 -2.78 4.83 17.22
N ALA A 62 -3.05 4.83 15.91
CA ALA A 62 -3.59 6.00 15.22
C ALA A 62 -4.99 6.35 15.75
N PRO A 63 -5.22 7.60 16.16
CA PRO A 63 -6.50 8.01 16.74
C PRO A 63 -7.60 7.99 15.69
N GLN A 64 -8.78 7.53 16.09
CA GLN A 64 -10.02 7.71 15.34
C GLN A 64 -10.53 9.13 15.58
N TRP A 65 -10.45 10.00 14.58
CA TRP A 65 -10.98 11.35 14.69
C TRP A 65 -12.49 11.33 14.54
N GLN A 66 -13.20 11.79 15.56
CA GLN A 66 -14.66 11.93 15.49
C GLN A 66 -15.01 13.28 14.85
N LEU A 67 -15.97 13.27 13.92
CA LEU A 67 -16.47 14.51 13.35
C LEU A 67 -17.35 15.22 14.39
N PRO A 68 -17.10 16.52 14.69
CA PRO A 68 -17.81 17.24 15.74
C PRO A 68 -19.33 17.35 15.49
N PHE A 69 -19.76 17.26 14.23
CA PHE A 69 -21.16 17.30 13.82
C PHE A 69 -21.78 15.91 13.60
N ALA A 70 -20.98 14.84 13.61
CA ALA A 70 -21.42 13.47 13.37
C ALA A 70 -20.48 12.47 14.08
N PRO A 71 -20.61 12.29 15.41
CA PRO A 71 -19.66 11.50 16.20
C PRO A 71 -19.57 10.03 15.78
N GLU A 72 -20.64 9.49 15.19
CA GLU A 72 -20.68 8.12 14.66
C GLU A 72 -19.76 7.95 13.44
N PHE A 73 -19.52 9.02 12.68
CA PHE A 73 -18.64 9.02 11.50
C PHE A 73 -17.22 9.38 11.91
N GLY A 74 -16.55 8.42 12.53
CA GLY A 74 -15.13 8.50 12.83
C GLY A 74 -14.28 8.32 11.56
N PHE A 75 -13.22 9.12 11.44
CA PHE A 75 -12.24 9.04 10.38
C PHE A 75 -10.87 8.64 10.93
N ASN A 76 -10.28 7.59 10.37
CA ASN A 76 -8.88 7.26 10.64
C ASN A 76 -8.01 7.75 9.47
N PRO A 77 -7.05 8.66 9.69
CA PRO A 77 -6.13 9.10 8.64
C PRO A 77 -5.34 7.97 7.98
N VAL A 78 -5.10 6.86 8.70
CA VAL A 78 -4.43 5.67 8.17
C VAL A 78 -5.20 5.09 6.98
N THR A 79 -6.52 5.26 6.90
CA THR A 79 -7.33 4.78 5.76
C THR A 79 -6.93 5.43 4.43
N ILE A 80 -6.48 6.69 4.43
CA ILE A 80 -5.92 7.33 3.24
C ILE A 80 -4.63 6.64 2.82
N VAL A 81 -3.75 6.35 3.79
CA VAL A 81 -2.49 5.64 3.55
C VAL A 81 -2.76 4.21 3.06
N THR A 82 -3.79 3.54 3.58
CA THR A 82 -4.23 2.24 3.06
C THR A 82 -4.72 2.36 1.61
N GLY A 83 -5.34 3.48 1.23
CA GLY A 83 -5.66 3.78 -0.18
C GLY A 83 -4.42 3.86 -1.06
N LEU A 84 -3.32 4.42 -0.55
CA LEU A 84 -2.03 4.42 -1.25
C LEU A 84 -1.47 3.01 -1.45
N ILE A 85 -1.70 2.10 -0.50
CA ILE A 85 -1.28 0.69 -0.64
C ILE A 85 -1.94 0.03 -1.84
N LEU A 86 -3.24 0.29 -2.09
CA LEU A 86 -3.94 -0.25 -3.26
C LEU A 86 -3.23 0.16 -4.55
N VAL A 87 -2.80 1.42 -4.64
CA VAL A 87 -2.08 1.92 -5.82
C VAL A 87 -0.65 1.39 -5.92
N VAL A 88 0.07 1.30 -4.81
CA VAL A 88 1.42 0.72 -4.78
C VAL A 88 1.39 -0.75 -5.17
N ARG A 89 0.34 -1.49 -4.78
CA ARG A 89 0.10 -2.87 -5.18
C ARG A 89 -0.04 -2.98 -6.69
N ASP A 90 -0.83 -2.12 -7.34
CA ASP A 90 -0.94 -2.12 -8.82
C ASP A 90 0.42 -1.96 -9.50
N PHE A 91 1.31 -1.13 -8.95
CA PHE A 91 2.67 -0.98 -9.46
C PHE A 91 3.56 -2.20 -9.18
N ALA A 92 3.48 -2.76 -7.97
CA ALA A 92 4.19 -3.97 -7.60
C ALA A 92 3.75 -5.17 -8.45
N GLN A 93 2.46 -5.27 -8.77
CA GLN A 93 1.91 -6.31 -9.65
C GLN A 93 2.42 -6.16 -11.08
N ARG A 94 2.62 -4.94 -11.59
CA ARG A 94 3.26 -4.77 -12.92
C ARG A 94 4.71 -5.22 -12.92
N GLU A 95 5.42 -4.92 -11.84
CA GLU A 95 6.83 -5.23 -11.68
C GLU A 95 7.07 -6.74 -11.47
N MET A 96 6.27 -7.37 -10.59
CA MET A 96 6.45 -8.75 -10.15
C MET A 96 5.48 -9.74 -10.79
N GLN A 97 4.48 -9.26 -11.54
CA GLN A 97 3.38 -10.07 -12.07
C GLN A 97 2.69 -10.85 -10.94
N HIS A 98 2.38 -12.13 -11.16
CA HIS A 98 1.74 -13.02 -10.17
C HIS A 98 2.56 -13.22 -8.89
N LYS A 99 3.87 -12.91 -8.89
CA LYS A 99 4.74 -13.08 -7.73
C LYS A 99 4.51 -12.03 -6.65
N VAL A 100 3.70 -11.00 -6.93
CA VAL A 100 3.25 -10.03 -5.93
C VAL A 100 2.54 -10.69 -4.73
N LEU A 101 1.89 -11.84 -4.94
CA LEU A 101 1.30 -12.64 -3.86
C LEU A 101 2.34 -13.07 -2.82
N VAL A 102 3.56 -13.41 -3.25
CA VAL A 102 4.66 -13.76 -2.33
C VAL A 102 5.11 -12.53 -1.55
N ALA A 103 5.18 -11.37 -2.21
CA ALA A 103 5.50 -10.11 -1.55
C ALA A 103 4.45 -9.75 -0.49
N MET A 104 3.16 -9.92 -0.81
CA MET A 104 2.07 -9.74 0.15
C MET A 104 2.22 -10.68 1.36
N VAL A 105 2.46 -11.98 1.14
CA VAL A 105 2.67 -12.96 2.23
C VAL A 105 3.85 -12.55 3.12
N ILE A 106 4.96 -12.10 2.54
CA ILE A 106 6.12 -11.64 3.31
C ILE A 106 5.76 -10.38 4.13
N GLY A 107 5.06 -9.41 3.54
CA GLY A 107 4.61 -8.21 4.24
C GLY A 107 3.64 -8.50 5.39
N VAL A 108 2.72 -9.45 5.19
CA VAL A 108 1.84 -9.98 6.25
C VAL A 108 2.66 -10.68 7.34
N GLY A 109 3.68 -11.46 6.98
CA GLY A 109 4.62 -12.07 7.93
C GLY A 109 5.28 -11.02 8.84
N TRP A 110 5.75 -9.91 8.26
CA TRP A 110 6.26 -8.77 9.03
C TRP A 110 5.17 -8.08 9.87
N SER A 111 3.92 -8.04 9.40
CA SER A 111 2.80 -7.51 10.19
C SER A 111 2.56 -8.31 11.46
N PHE A 112 2.74 -9.63 11.46
CA PHE A 112 2.65 -10.41 12.69
C PHE A 112 3.76 -10.09 13.69
N TYR A 113 4.92 -9.60 13.22
CA TYR A 113 6.00 -9.17 14.10
C TYR A 113 5.72 -7.82 14.75
N TYR A 114 5.22 -6.84 13.98
CA TYR A 114 5.06 -5.44 14.41
C TYR A 114 3.65 -5.06 14.91
N ALA A 115 2.60 -5.71 14.42
CA ALA A 115 1.22 -5.33 14.68
C ALA A 115 0.47 -6.39 15.51
N ASN A 116 -0.73 -6.03 15.98
CA ASN A 116 -1.62 -6.96 16.66
C ASN A 116 -1.99 -8.12 15.71
N PRO A 117 -1.86 -9.40 16.13
CA PRO A 117 -2.23 -10.56 15.32
C PRO A 117 -3.64 -10.49 14.72
N GLN A 118 -4.62 -9.91 15.43
CA GLN A 118 -5.98 -9.75 14.93
C GLN A 118 -6.03 -8.83 13.69
N ILE A 119 -5.35 -7.67 13.76
CA ILE A 119 -5.23 -6.73 12.64
C ILE A 119 -4.45 -7.38 11.49
N ALA A 120 -3.37 -8.10 11.80
CA ALA A 120 -2.56 -8.80 10.80
C ALA A 120 -3.41 -9.83 10.02
N ILE A 121 -4.20 -10.66 10.70
CA ILE A 121 -5.09 -11.66 10.06
C ILE A 121 -6.18 -10.98 9.23
N ALA A 122 -6.81 -9.94 9.77
CA ALA A 122 -7.84 -9.18 9.08
C ALA A 122 -7.30 -8.54 7.79
N SER A 123 -6.13 -7.89 7.87
CA SER A 123 -5.45 -7.30 6.72
C SER A 123 -4.98 -8.35 5.71
N ALA A 124 -4.49 -9.50 6.15
CA ALA A 124 -4.06 -10.58 5.26
C ALA A 124 -5.22 -11.09 4.41
N SER A 125 -6.38 -11.26 5.03
CA SER A 125 -7.61 -11.72 4.35
C SER A 125 -8.11 -10.66 3.37
N ALA A 126 -8.11 -9.39 3.78
CA ALA A 126 -8.52 -8.26 2.97
C ALA A 126 -7.59 -8.07 1.75
N PHE A 127 -6.27 -8.07 1.96
CA PHE A 127 -5.28 -7.97 0.91
C PHE A 127 -5.34 -9.15 -0.04
N ALA A 128 -5.50 -10.39 0.44
CA ALA A 128 -5.62 -11.56 -0.43
C ALA A 128 -6.83 -11.46 -1.38
N ILE A 129 -8.00 -11.06 -0.86
CA ILE A 129 -9.20 -10.88 -1.68
C ILE A 129 -9.01 -9.74 -2.68
N ALA A 130 -8.46 -8.62 -2.22
CA ALA A 130 -8.25 -7.45 -3.05
C ALA A 130 -7.18 -7.68 -4.14
N GLU A 131 -6.16 -8.50 -3.88
CA GLU A 131 -5.16 -8.92 -4.86
C GLU A 131 -5.76 -9.86 -5.91
N LEU A 132 -6.65 -10.78 -5.52
CA LEU A 132 -7.37 -11.64 -6.47
C LEU A 132 -8.27 -10.84 -7.41
N LEU A 133 -8.92 -9.79 -6.90
CA LEU A 133 -9.71 -8.87 -7.73
C LEU A 133 -8.84 -8.10 -8.70
N ASP A 134 -7.69 -7.62 -8.26
CA ASP A 134 -6.76 -6.89 -9.13
C ASP A 134 -6.21 -7.82 -10.20
N TRP A 135 -5.82 -9.03 -9.84
CA TRP A 135 -5.44 -10.07 -10.81
C TRP A 135 -6.54 -10.25 -11.86
N LEU A 136 -7.79 -10.41 -11.44
CA LEU A 136 -8.92 -10.54 -12.35
C LEU A 136 -9.06 -9.30 -13.27
N LEU A 137 -9.06 -8.10 -12.70
CA LEU A 137 -9.18 -6.86 -13.46
C LEU A 137 -8.03 -6.66 -14.45
N PHE A 138 -6.79 -6.97 -14.06
CA PHE A 138 -5.62 -6.82 -14.91
C PHE A 138 -5.56 -7.85 -16.03
N THR A 139 -6.03 -9.08 -15.79
CA THR A 139 -6.10 -10.12 -16.83
C THR A 139 -7.15 -9.78 -17.89
N PHE A 140 -8.30 -9.22 -17.50
CA PHE A 140 -9.43 -9.01 -18.41
C PHE A 140 -9.52 -7.58 -18.99
N THR A 141 -8.85 -6.57 -18.43
CA THR A 141 -8.98 -5.18 -18.90
C THR A 141 -7.69 -4.63 -19.55
N ARG A 142 -7.85 -3.88 -20.65
CA ARG A 142 -6.74 -3.22 -21.38
C ARG A 142 -6.83 -1.69 -21.37
N TYR A 143 -7.02 -1.09 -20.19
CA TYR A 143 -7.11 0.37 -20.04
C TYR A 143 -5.75 1.07 -19.87
N ARG A 144 -5.72 2.41 -19.85
CA ARG A 144 -4.53 3.19 -19.44
C ARG A 144 -4.23 2.96 -17.95
N LEU A 145 -2.98 3.15 -17.52
CA LEU A 145 -2.53 2.87 -16.16
C LEU A 145 -3.33 3.65 -15.11
N SER A 146 -3.52 4.96 -15.29
CA SER A 146 -4.30 5.77 -14.35
C SER A 146 -5.74 5.24 -14.16
N THR A 147 -6.37 4.77 -15.25
CA THR A 147 -7.73 4.23 -15.24
C THR A 147 -7.78 2.86 -14.58
N ARG A 148 -6.79 1.99 -14.83
CA ARG A 148 -6.72 0.68 -14.16
C ARG A 148 -6.57 0.83 -12.66
N VAL A 149 -5.67 1.73 -12.21
CA VAL A 149 -5.45 1.99 -10.79
C VAL A 149 -6.73 2.47 -10.11
N MET A 150 -7.43 3.41 -10.74
CA MET A 150 -8.66 3.94 -10.17
C MET A 150 -9.80 2.91 -10.18
N LEU A 151 -9.88 2.08 -11.23
CA LEU A 151 -10.88 1.01 -11.33
C LEU A 151 -10.62 -0.12 -10.33
N SER A 152 -9.37 -0.56 -10.20
CA SER A 152 -8.92 -1.50 -9.16
C SER A 152 -9.29 -0.94 -7.80
N SER A 153 -8.86 0.28 -7.47
CA SER A 153 -9.13 0.89 -6.18
C SER A 153 -10.63 1.06 -5.90
N LEU A 154 -11.45 1.30 -6.92
CA LEU A 154 -12.90 1.45 -6.79
C LEU A 154 -13.59 0.16 -6.34
N PHE A 155 -13.15 -1.00 -6.82
CA PHE A 155 -13.70 -2.30 -6.42
C PHE A 155 -12.97 -2.88 -5.20
N ALA A 156 -11.66 -2.71 -5.14
CA ALA A 156 -10.83 -3.19 -4.06
C ALA A 156 -11.12 -2.47 -2.74
N ALA A 157 -11.31 -1.14 -2.73
CA ALA A 157 -11.50 -0.40 -1.48
C ALA A 157 -12.75 -0.83 -0.69
N PRO A 158 -13.95 -1.00 -1.29
CA PRO A 158 -15.12 -1.55 -0.59
C PRO A 158 -14.90 -2.97 -0.08
N LEU A 159 -14.33 -3.85 -0.90
CA LEU A 159 -14.16 -5.27 -0.55
C LEU A 159 -13.10 -5.46 0.53
N ASP A 160 -11.95 -4.81 0.38
CA ASP A 160 -10.87 -4.77 1.38
C ASP A 160 -11.38 -4.20 2.71
N THR A 161 -12.13 -3.09 2.67
CA THR A 161 -12.68 -2.47 3.90
C THR A 161 -13.70 -3.37 4.59
N THR A 162 -14.58 -4.02 3.86
CA THR A 162 -15.56 -4.95 4.43
C THR A 162 -14.85 -6.10 5.14
N VAL A 163 -13.91 -6.76 4.47
CA VAL A 163 -13.19 -7.91 5.02
C VAL A 163 -12.33 -7.49 6.21
N PHE A 164 -11.63 -6.36 6.10
CA PHE A 164 -10.78 -5.83 7.16
C PHE A 164 -11.57 -5.47 8.41
N LEU A 165 -12.62 -4.66 8.28
CA LEU A 165 -13.42 -4.22 9.43
C LEU A 165 -14.21 -5.37 10.05
N PHE A 166 -14.67 -6.33 9.24
CA PHE A 166 -15.28 -7.55 9.74
C PHE A 166 -14.28 -8.39 10.55
N GLY A 167 -13.08 -8.63 10.00
CA GLY A 167 -12.02 -9.37 10.69
C GLY A 167 -11.48 -8.66 11.94
N ALA A 168 -11.50 -7.33 11.96
CA ALA A 168 -11.09 -6.52 13.11
C ALA A 168 -12.20 -6.34 14.16
N GLY A 169 -13.45 -6.73 13.87
CA GLY A 169 -14.58 -6.58 14.80
C GLY A 169 -15.13 -5.15 14.93
N PHE A 170 -14.83 -4.26 13.98
CA PHE A 170 -15.23 -2.84 13.99
C PHE A 170 -16.17 -2.46 12.84
N LEU A 171 -16.85 -3.46 12.25
CA LEU A 171 -17.76 -3.27 11.12
C LEU A 171 -19.02 -2.50 11.57
N THR A 172 -19.06 -1.21 11.26
CA THR A 172 -20.25 -0.37 11.34
C THR A 172 -20.40 0.38 10.02
N PHE A 173 -21.63 0.76 9.66
CA PHE A 173 -21.86 1.52 8.43
C PHE A 173 -21.02 2.82 8.37
N PRO A 174 -20.93 3.62 9.46
CA PRO A 174 -20.08 4.82 9.45
C PRO A 174 -18.59 4.51 9.27
N ASN A 175 -18.03 3.53 10.00
CA ASN A 175 -16.60 3.16 9.86
C ASN A 175 -16.29 2.63 8.46
N TRP A 176 -17.20 1.83 7.91
CA TRP A 176 -17.09 1.31 6.56
C TRP A 176 -17.09 2.44 5.55
N LEU A 177 -18.06 3.36 5.62
CA LEU A 177 -18.17 4.46 4.67
C LEU A 177 -16.94 5.38 4.72
N MET A 178 -16.50 5.77 5.92
CA MET A 178 -15.34 6.64 6.10
C MET A 178 -14.04 5.98 5.64
N SER A 179 -13.89 4.68 5.87
CA SER A 179 -12.71 3.94 5.43
C SER A 179 -12.67 3.76 3.91
N VAL A 180 -13.80 3.44 3.28
CA VAL A 180 -13.90 3.38 1.81
C VAL A 180 -13.59 4.75 1.22
N PHE A 181 -14.20 5.80 1.74
CA PHE A 181 -13.97 7.16 1.26
C PHE A 181 -12.50 7.58 1.41
N GLY A 182 -11.89 7.33 2.57
CA GLY A 182 -10.47 7.61 2.80
C GLY A 182 -9.56 6.88 1.81
N LYS A 183 -9.80 5.58 1.57
CA LYS A 183 -9.02 4.79 0.61
C LYS A 183 -9.18 5.31 -0.82
N LEU A 184 -10.41 5.62 -1.23
CA LEU A 184 -10.69 6.18 -2.56
C LEU A 184 -10.06 7.55 -2.75
N LEU A 185 -10.05 8.41 -1.72
CA LEU A 185 -9.36 9.70 -1.77
C LEU A 185 -7.84 9.52 -1.95
N GLY A 186 -7.22 8.60 -1.19
CA GLY A 186 -5.81 8.27 -1.34
C GLY A 186 -5.48 7.77 -2.76
N ALA A 187 -6.29 6.84 -3.26
CA ALA A 187 -6.13 6.30 -4.60
C ALA A 187 -6.35 7.36 -5.70
N ALA A 188 -7.36 8.22 -5.56
CA ALA A 188 -7.65 9.30 -6.49
C ALA A 188 -6.51 10.32 -6.55
N PHE A 189 -5.93 10.68 -5.39
CA PHE A 189 -4.79 11.58 -5.33
C PHE A 189 -3.59 11.04 -6.12
N VAL A 190 -3.23 9.77 -5.90
CA VAL A 190 -2.10 9.16 -6.63
C VAL A 190 -2.44 8.98 -8.11
N SER A 191 -3.64 8.50 -8.45
CA SER A 191 -4.05 8.35 -9.84
C SER A 191 -4.00 9.70 -10.60
N ALA A 192 -4.43 10.79 -9.97
CA ALA A 192 -4.32 12.13 -10.54
C ALA A 192 -2.85 12.57 -10.72
N TRP A 193 -1.98 12.27 -9.77
CA TRP A 193 -0.54 12.54 -9.87
C TRP A 193 0.10 11.74 -11.02
N VAL A 194 -0.19 10.44 -11.12
CA VAL A 194 0.30 9.56 -12.19
C VAL A 194 -0.18 10.04 -13.56
N ARG A 195 -1.48 10.35 -13.68
CA ARG A 195 -2.08 10.84 -14.94
C ARG A 195 -1.41 12.13 -15.44
N ARG A 196 -1.01 13.03 -14.53
CA ARG A 196 -0.28 14.26 -14.91
C ARG A 196 1.10 13.96 -15.49
N HIS A 197 1.80 12.95 -14.97
CA HIS A 197 3.10 12.53 -15.50
C HIS A 197 2.98 11.81 -16.84
N GLU A 198 1.97 10.96 -17.01
CA GLU A 198 1.70 10.31 -18.31
C GLU A 198 1.43 11.34 -19.41
N ASN A 199 0.61 12.36 -19.11
CA ASN A 199 0.30 13.42 -20.07
C ASN A 199 1.53 14.25 -20.44
N ARG A 200 2.42 14.55 -19.49
CA ARG A 200 3.66 15.31 -19.76
C ARG A 200 4.61 14.53 -20.66
N SER A 201 4.84 13.26 -20.36
CA SER A 201 5.70 12.39 -21.19
C SER A 201 5.17 12.28 -22.63
N ASN A 202 3.85 12.21 -22.81
CA ASN A 202 3.25 12.11 -24.14
C ASN A 202 3.40 13.41 -24.95
N SER A 203 3.30 14.57 -24.29
CA SER A 203 3.55 15.89 -24.90
C SER A 203 5.02 16.09 -25.28
N ASP A 204 5.94 15.67 -24.42
CA ASP A 204 7.39 15.81 -24.65
C ASP A 204 7.83 14.95 -25.84
N ASN A 205 7.37 13.69 -25.90
CA ASN A 205 7.63 12.79 -27.03
C ASN A 205 7.11 13.36 -28.35
N ALA A 206 5.85 13.84 -28.38
CA ALA A 206 5.26 14.45 -29.58
C ALA A 206 6.08 15.67 -30.05
N SER A 207 6.52 16.53 -29.13
CA SER A 207 7.33 17.71 -29.48
C SER A 207 8.74 17.36 -30.00
N SER A 208 9.30 16.21 -29.57
CA SER A 208 10.60 15.73 -30.03
C SER A 208 10.53 15.09 -31.42
N GLU A 209 9.42 14.42 -31.73
CA GLU A 209 9.17 13.87 -33.07
C GLU A 209 8.96 14.97 -34.10
N THR A 210 8.19 16.02 -33.78
CA THR A 210 8.01 17.18 -34.66
C THR A 210 9.33 17.89 -34.96
N ARG A 211 10.19 18.11 -33.95
CA ARG A 211 11.51 18.74 -34.16
C ARG A 211 12.47 17.89 -34.99
N ARG A 212 12.39 16.56 -34.91
CA ARG A 212 13.19 15.66 -35.76
C ARG A 212 12.73 15.73 -37.21
N GLN A 213 11.42 15.75 -37.45
CA GLN A 213 10.87 15.89 -38.81
C GLN A 213 11.24 17.23 -39.45
N GLU A 214 11.26 18.33 -38.69
CA GLU A 214 11.71 19.64 -39.17
C GLU A 214 13.22 19.71 -39.45
N GLN A 215 14.04 18.84 -38.83
CA GLN A 215 15.48 18.78 -39.08
C GLN A 215 15.86 17.90 -40.28
N GLU A 216 14.96 17.00 -40.70
CA GLU A 216 15.13 16.09 -41.83
C GLU A 216 14.54 16.64 -43.14
N SER A 217 13.82 17.77 -43.08
CA SER A 217 13.24 18.51 -44.22
C SER A 217 14.06 19.72 -44.64
#